data_AF-A0AAV9ZZ83-F1
#
_entry.id   AF-A0AAV9ZZ83-F1
#
_cell.length_a   1.000
_cell.length_b   1.000
_cell.length_c   1.000
_cell.angle_alpha   90.00
_cell.angle_beta   90.00
_cell.angle_gamma   90.00
#
_symmetry.space_group_name_H-M   'P 1'
#
loop_
_entity.id
_entity.type
_entity.pdbx_description
1 polymer ?
#
loop_
_entity_poly.entity_id
_entity_poly.type
_entity_poly.pdbx_seq_one_letter_code
_entity_poly.pdbx_strand_id
1 'polypeptide(L)'
;MATDNIGKWAAGVSYGPVLSQTDLYLLNTELEVNPILDNKDENFHLIFNISTGQTGGFNENSRDRLLEFTGKDQPATLPRVQQLVIITDISPWCTIVQNQHGITMKDVCTAMWKEYAENLVTHAELDALAPWLQERVKRAASRNLRRVHFDDTRSSLPRRVDWLMDRIFFDGLRNDKDYALARLGFTAPNVFVMHLVP
;
A
#
# COMPACT_ATOMS: atom_id res chain seq x y z
N MET A 1 -10.86 39.43 1.20
CA MET A 1 -11.32 38.16 0.58
C MET A 1 -10.11 37.24 0.58
N ALA A 2 -10.08 36.26 1.48
CA ALA A 2 -9.01 35.26 1.48
C ALA A 2 -9.20 34.39 0.24
N THR A 3 -8.23 34.40 -0.66
CA THR A 3 -8.12 33.41 -1.73
C THR A 3 -8.04 32.04 -1.05
N ASP A 4 -9.10 31.23 -1.14
CA ASP A 4 -9.07 29.83 -0.77
C ASP A 4 -7.96 29.16 -1.58
N ASN A 5 -6.78 29.03 -0.98
CA ASN A 5 -5.68 28.28 -1.55
C ASN A 5 -6.06 26.80 -1.46
N ILE A 6 -6.73 26.30 -2.51
CA ILE A 6 -7.02 24.88 -2.62
C ILE A 6 -5.67 24.15 -2.72
N GLY A 7 -5.34 23.35 -1.70
CA GLY A 7 -4.07 22.63 -1.64
C GLY A 7 -3.87 21.74 -2.87
N LYS A 8 -2.62 21.54 -3.32
CA LYS A 8 -2.32 20.76 -4.53
C LYS A 8 -2.83 19.30 -4.50
N TRP A 9 -3.06 18.77 -3.29
CA TRP A 9 -3.59 17.43 -3.03
C TRP A 9 -5.10 17.41 -2.77
N ALA A 10 -5.83 18.52 -2.93
CA ALA A 10 -7.25 18.51 -2.63
C ALA A 10 -8.00 17.51 -3.54
N ALA A 11 -9.02 16.89 -2.98
CA ALA A 11 -9.90 16.01 -3.74
C ALA A 11 -10.64 16.82 -4.81
N GLY A 12 -10.87 16.22 -5.97
CA GLY A 12 -11.70 16.83 -7.01
C GLY A 12 -11.29 16.47 -8.44
N VAL A 13 -12.22 16.71 -9.37
CA VAL A 13 -12.03 16.39 -10.79
C VAL A 13 -11.16 17.44 -11.49
N SER A 14 -11.07 18.65 -10.93
CA SER A 14 -10.44 19.84 -11.52
C SER A 14 -8.91 19.78 -11.67
N TYR A 15 -8.24 18.74 -11.17
CA TYR A 15 -6.78 18.65 -11.09
C TYR A 15 -6.15 17.96 -12.31
N GLY A 16 -6.02 18.65 -13.44
CA GLY A 16 -5.26 18.15 -14.61
C GLY A 16 -5.72 16.79 -15.18
N PRO A 17 -5.09 16.30 -16.25
CA PRO A 17 -5.41 15.00 -16.82
C PRO A 17 -4.99 13.86 -15.87
N VAL A 18 -5.70 12.73 -15.98
CA VAL A 18 -5.27 11.47 -15.36
C VAL A 18 -4.46 10.70 -16.40
N LEU A 19 -3.19 10.47 -16.11
CA LEU A 19 -2.26 9.85 -17.05
C LEU A 19 -2.43 8.33 -17.07
N SER A 20 -2.55 7.78 -18.28
CA SER A 20 -2.46 6.33 -18.51
C SER A 20 -0.99 5.86 -18.41
N GLN A 21 -0.78 4.55 -18.36
CA GLN A 21 0.58 3.99 -18.39
C GLN A 21 1.35 4.39 -19.67
N THR A 22 0.66 4.46 -20.81
CA THR A 22 1.23 4.91 -22.08
C THR A 22 1.64 6.38 -22.00
N ASP A 23 0.80 7.24 -21.41
CA ASP A 23 1.12 8.66 -21.25
C ASP A 23 2.36 8.86 -20.37
N LEU A 24 2.47 8.12 -19.26
CA LEU A 24 3.64 8.17 -18.39
C LEU A 24 4.92 7.76 -19.12
N TYR A 25 4.84 6.74 -19.95
CA TYR A 25 5.99 6.27 -20.74
C TYR A 25 6.40 7.31 -21.80
N LEU A 26 5.43 7.91 -22.50
CA LEU A 26 5.70 8.89 -23.55
C LEU A 26 6.19 10.23 -23.00
N LEU A 27 5.65 10.67 -21.88
CA LEU A 27 5.97 11.96 -21.27
C LEU A 27 7.22 11.90 -20.38
N ASN A 28 7.65 10.70 -19.97
CA ASN A 28 8.76 10.47 -19.05
C ASN A 28 8.65 11.32 -17.77
N THR A 29 7.43 11.40 -17.23
CA THR A 29 7.12 12.26 -16.09
C THR A 29 7.46 11.56 -14.77
N GLU A 30 8.11 12.28 -13.85
CA GLU A 30 8.30 11.80 -12.48
C GLU A 30 7.03 12.03 -11.66
N LEU A 31 6.64 11.00 -10.90
CA LEU A 31 5.47 11.06 -10.02
C LEU A 31 5.90 11.45 -8.61
N GLU A 32 5.30 12.51 -8.09
CA GLU A 32 5.35 12.87 -6.67
C GLU A 32 4.31 12.02 -5.92
N VAL A 33 4.72 11.35 -4.84
CA VAL A 33 3.81 10.59 -3.96
C VAL A 33 3.17 11.54 -2.95
N ASN A 34 1.91 11.29 -2.59
CA ASN A 34 1.25 12.05 -1.54
C ASN A 34 2.07 11.97 -0.23
N PRO A 35 2.36 13.10 0.44
CA PRO A 35 3.19 13.13 1.66
C PRO A 35 2.71 12.20 2.77
N ILE A 36 1.41 11.90 2.84
CA ILE A 36 0.85 10.95 3.80
C ILE A 36 1.27 9.51 3.48
N LEU A 37 1.35 9.12 2.19
CA LEU A 37 1.87 7.81 1.78
C LEU A 37 3.40 7.75 1.86
N ASP A 38 4.10 8.86 1.71
CA ASP A 38 5.57 8.92 1.82
C ASP A 38 6.04 9.10 3.28
N ASN A 39 5.11 9.17 4.25
CA ASN A 39 5.39 9.44 5.67
C ASN A 39 6.18 10.73 5.90
N LYS A 40 5.88 11.78 5.10
CA LYS A 40 6.51 13.10 5.15
C LYS A 40 5.52 14.23 5.46
N ASP A 41 4.25 13.91 5.67
CA ASP A 41 3.27 14.91 6.09
C ASP A 41 3.52 15.29 7.57
N GLU A 42 3.68 16.59 7.83
CA GLU A 42 3.96 17.12 9.17
C GLU A 42 2.71 17.12 10.06
N ASN A 43 1.51 17.06 9.47
CA ASN A 43 0.25 17.26 10.17
C ASN A 43 -0.54 15.96 10.39
N PHE A 44 -0.20 14.89 9.68
CA PHE A 44 -0.89 13.61 9.75
C PHE A 44 0.03 12.44 9.42
N HIS A 45 0.24 11.55 10.40
CA HIS A 45 0.90 10.27 10.18
C HIS A 45 -0.15 9.17 10.00
N LEU A 46 -0.10 8.47 8.87
CA LEU A 46 -0.99 7.36 8.56
C LEU A 46 -0.66 6.15 9.43
N ILE A 47 -1.67 5.64 10.13
CA ILE A 47 -1.64 4.31 10.74
C ILE A 47 -2.50 3.41 9.86
N PHE A 48 -1.86 2.51 9.13
CA PHE A 48 -2.55 1.55 8.29
C PHE A 48 -2.08 0.12 8.59
N ASN A 49 -2.99 -0.71 9.11
CA ASN A 49 -2.75 -2.12 9.35
C ASN A 49 -3.23 -2.95 8.16
N ILE A 50 -2.28 -3.54 7.42
CA ILE A 50 -2.54 -4.31 6.20
C ILE A 50 -3.33 -5.59 6.50
N SER A 51 -3.25 -6.14 7.71
CA SER A 51 -4.00 -7.34 8.07
C SER A 51 -5.48 -7.10 8.33
N THR A 52 -5.84 -5.94 8.87
CA THR A 52 -7.23 -5.64 9.25
C THR A 52 -7.91 -4.68 8.30
N GLY A 53 -7.14 -3.96 7.48
CA GLY A 53 -7.67 -2.87 6.64
C GLY A 53 -7.93 -1.59 7.43
N GLN A 54 -7.65 -1.58 8.74
CA GLN A 54 -7.88 -0.43 9.58
C GLN A 54 -6.95 0.70 9.18
N THR A 55 -7.55 1.83 8.80
CA THR A 55 -6.86 3.08 8.51
C THR A 55 -7.26 4.13 9.53
N GLY A 56 -6.31 4.96 9.91
CA GLY A 56 -6.47 6.11 10.79
C GLY A 56 -5.18 6.90 10.81
N GLY A 57 -4.99 7.76 11.79
CA GLY A 57 -3.70 8.40 11.96
C GLY A 57 -3.54 9.07 13.31
N PHE A 58 -2.40 9.73 13.46
CA PHE A 58 -2.14 10.59 14.60
C PHE A 58 -1.45 11.86 14.14
N ASN A 59 -1.52 12.89 14.96
CA ASN A 59 -0.73 14.11 14.80
C ASN A 59 -0.17 14.53 16.15
N GLU A 60 0.79 15.45 16.14
CA GLU A 60 1.48 15.87 17.37
C GLU A 60 0.51 16.46 18.41
N ASN A 61 -0.58 17.08 17.96
CA ASN A 61 -1.59 17.72 18.81
C ASN A 61 -2.66 16.74 19.36
N SER A 62 -2.67 15.48 18.92
CA SER A 62 -3.67 14.48 19.32
C SER A 62 -3.04 13.09 19.38
N ARG A 63 -1.95 12.96 20.14
CA ARG A 63 -1.26 11.69 20.36
C ARG A 63 -2.10 10.65 21.12
N ASP A 64 -3.10 11.11 21.88
CA ASP A 64 -3.90 10.24 22.78
C ASP A 64 -5.08 9.55 22.09
N ARG A 65 -5.36 9.83 20.81
CA ARG A 65 -6.49 9.25 20.09
C ARG A 65 -6.18 9.00 18.63
N LEU A 66 -6.80 7.96 18.07
CA LEU A 66 -6.76 7.72 16.63
C LEU A 66 -7.63 8.76 15.91
N LEU A 67 -7.03 9.47 14.97
CA LEU A 67 -7.70 10.41 14.09
C LEU A 67 -8.30 9.69 12.89
N GLU A 68 -9.43 10.20 12.40
CA GLU A 68 -10.00 9.74 11.15
C GLU A 68 -9.07 10.09 9.98
N PHE A 69 -8.94 9.16 9.02
CA PHE A 69 -8.20 9.40 7.79
C PHE A 69 -9.01 10.27 6.82
N THR A 70 -9.03 11.58 7.05
CA THR A 70 -9.76 12.56 6.22
C THR A 70 -9.16 12.74 4.83
N GLY A 71 -7.86 12.50 4.67
CA GLY A 71 -7.15 12.58 3.39
C GLY A 71 -7.43 11.42 2.41
N LYS A 72 -8.33 10.50 2.73
CA LYS A 72 -8.58 9.28 1.94
C LYS A 72 -8.99 9.53 0.47
N ASP A 73 -9.67 10.66 0.21
CA ASP A 73 -10.17 11.02 -1.13
C ASP A 73 -9.17 11.90 -1.92
N GLN A 74 -8.01 12.22 -1.33
CA GLN A 74 -6.92 12.91 -2.02
C GLN A 74 -6.27 11.99 -3.08
N PRO A 75 -5.64 12.54 -4.13
CA PRO A 75 -4.88 11.73 -5.07
C PRO A 75 -3.64 11.13 -4.40
N ALA A 76 -3.30 9.90 -4.78
CA ALA A 76 -2.11 9.21 -4.28
C ALA A 76 -0.80 9.73 -4.89
N THR A 77 -0.87 10.29 -6.10
CA THR A 77 0.28 10.88 -6.79
C THR A 77 -0.08 12.16 -7.53
N LEU A 78 0.94 12.98 -7.81
CA LEU A 78 0.90 14.08 -8.76
C LEU A 78 2.01 13.92 -9.81
N PRO A 79 1.69 13.98 -11.13
CA PRO A 79 0.34 13.97 -11.71
C PRO A 79 -0.49 12.74 -11.31
N ARG A 80 -1.81 12.84 -11.50
CA ARG A 80 -2.73 11.73 -11.24
C ARG A 80 -2.54 10.63 -12.27
N VAL A 81 -2.64 9.38 -11.85
CA VAL A 81 -2.42 8.22 -12.73
C VAL A 81 -3.54 7.21 -12.61
N GLN A 82 -3.76 6.46 -13.70
CA GLN A 82 -4.76 5.39 -13.73
C GLN A 82 -4.29 4.10 -13.06
N GLN A 83 -2.97 3.89 -12.97
CA GLN A 83 -2.37 2.65 -12.46
C GLN A 83 -1.13 2.93 -11.61
N LEU A 84 -1.06 2.32 -10.42
CA LEU A 84 0.14 2.21 -9.59
C LEU A 84 0.50 0.75 -9.41
N VAL A 85 1.80 0.46 -9.36
CA VAL A 85 2.33 -0.86 -9.03
C VAL A 85 3.11 -0.72 -7.73
N ILE A 86 2.69 -1.42 -6.70
CA ILE A 86 3.32 -1.39 -5.38
C ILE A 86 4.01 -2.73 -5.14
N ILE A 87 5.29 -2.68 -4.83
CA ILE A 87 6.13 -3.85 -4.51
C ILE A 87 6.72 -3.70 -3.11
N THR A 88 7.27 -4.76 -2.53
CA THR A 88 7.97 -4.71 -1.25
C THR A 88 9.18 -5.65 -1.27
N ASP A 89 10.08 -5.51 -0.31
CA ASP A 89 11.23 -6.39 -0.08
C ASP A 89 10.88 -7.65 0.71
N ILE A 90 9.72 -7.67 1.37
CA ILE A 90 9.30 -8.76 2.25
C ILE A 90 8.59 -9.89 1.49
N SER A 91 7.91 -9.57 0.39
CA SER A 91 7.01 -10.48 -0.33
C SER A 91 7.28 -10.46 -1.83
N PRO A 92 6.92 -11.53 -2.55
CA PRO A 92 7.21 -11.61 -3.96
C PRO A 92 6.15 -10.92 -4.85
N TRP A 93 5.01 -10.52 -4.28
CA TRP A 93 3.83 -10.08 -5.03
C TRP A 93 3.89 -8.60 -5.41
N CYS A 94 3.18 -8.26 -6.48
CA CYS A 94 2.96 -6.90 -6.93
C CYS A 94 1.50 -6.53 -6.71
N THR A 95 1.23 -5.50 -5.91
CA THR A 95 -0.12 -4.96 -5.76
C THR A 95 -0.37 -3.93 -6.87
N ILE A 96 -1.26 -4.26 -7.81
CA ILE A 96 -1.63 -3.35 -8.90
C ILE A 96 -2.91 -2.61 -8.49
N VAL A 97 -2.80 -1.29 -8.37
CA VAL A 97 -3.94 -0.41 -8.05
C VAL A 97 -4.39 0.24 -9.35
N GLN A 98 -5.70 0.22 -9.64
CA GLN A 98 -6.26 0.79 -10.86
C GLN A 98 -7.49 1.66 -10.56
N ASN A 99 -7.53 2.86 -11.14
CA ASN A 99 -8.69 3.75 -11.12
C ASN A 99 -8.68 4.69 -12.32
N GLN A 100 -9.66 4.57 -13.22
CA GLN A 100 -9.75 5.39 -14.44
C GLN A 100 -9.90 6.89 -14.15
N HIS A 101 -10.42 7.25 -12.98
CA HIS A 101 -10.61 8.64 -12.54
C HIS A 101 -9.41 9.20 -11.75
N GLY A 102 -8.34 8.43 -11.63
CA GLY A 102 -7.15 8.78 -10.87
C GLY A 102 -7.14 8.08 -9.52
N ILE A 103 -6.00 7.47 -9.20
CA ILE A 103 -5.84 6.70 -7.97
C ILE A 103 -5.85 7.62 -6.74
N THR A 104 -6.71 7.29 -5.78
CA THR A 104 -6.82 7.96 -4.49
C THR A 104 -6.04 7.23 -3.41
N MET A 105 -5.83 7.91 -2.29
CA MET A 105 -5.23 7.32 -1.08
C MET A 105 -6.02 6.10 -0.58
N LYS A 106 -7.35 6.17 -0.64
CA LYS A 106 -8.25 5.07 -0.28
C LYS A 106 -8.04 3.86 -1.18
N ASP A 107 -7.89 4.07 -2.49
CA ASP A 107 -7.69 2.98 -3.45
C ASP A 107 -6.40 2.22 -3.14
N VAL A 108 -5.33 2.94 -2.80
CA VAL A 108 -4.05 2.36 -2.40
C VAL A 108 -4.20 1.50 -1.14
N CYS A 109 -4.78 2.03 -0.06
CA CYS A 109 -4.98 1.29 1.19
C CYS A 109 -5.88 0.05 0.99
N THR A 110 -6.95 0.21 0.21
CA THR A 110 -7.91 -0.87 -0.06
C THR A 110 -7.25 -1.99 -0.88
N ALA A 111 -6.51 -1.63 -1.93
CA ALA A 111 -5.84 -2.61 -2.78
C ALA A 111 -4.76 -3.38 -2.01
N MET A 112 -3.95 -2.69 -1.19
CA MET A 112 -2.96 -3.35 -0.32
C MET A 112 -3.63 -4.29 0.68
N TRP A 113 -4.69 -3.86 1.36
CA TRP A 113 -5.42 -4.72 2.28
C TRP A 113 -5.98 -5.96 1.57
N LYS A 114 -6.69 -5.79 0.45
CA LYS A 114 -7.25 -6.93 -0.30
C LYS A 114 -6.17 -7.90 -0.76
N GLU A 115 -5.08 -7.38 -1.32
CA GLU A 115 -4.00 -8.21 -1.87
C GLU A 115 -3.38 -9.12 -0.83
N TYR A 116 -3.26 -8.67 0.42
CA TYR A 116 -2.63 -9.43 1.50
C TYR A 116 -3.63 -10.18 2.39
N ALA A 117 -4.81 -9.62 2.65
CA ALA A 117 -5.78 -10.18 3.59
C ALA A 117 -6.73 -11.20 2.96
N GLU A 118 -7.02 -11.08 1.66
CA GLU A 118 -8.01 -11.93 0.96
C GLU A 118 -7.36 -13.06 0.15
N ASN A 119 -6.10 -12.91 -0.28
CA ASN A 119 -5.40 -13.91 -1.07
C ASN A 119 -4.65 -14.94 -0.21
N LEU A 120 -4.68 -16.19 -0.67
CA LEU A 120 -3.91 -17.30 -0.09
C LEU A 120 -2.52 -17.40 -0.72
N VAL A 121 -1.56 -17.90 0.07
CA VAL A 121 -0.25 -18.35 -0.43
C VAL A 121 -0.44 -19.71 -1.07
N THR A 122 0.03 -19.86 -2.31
CA THR A 122 -0.01 -21.15 -3.01
C THR A 122 1.04 -22.12 -2.46
N HIS A 123 0.86 -23.42 -2.68
CA HIS A 123 1.87 -24.42 -2.33
C HIS A 123 3.22 -24.11 -2.98
N ALA A 124 3.24 -23.78 -4.28
CA ALA A 124 4.47 -23.48 -5.00
C ALA A 124 5.23 -22.28 -4.40
N GLU A 125 4.51 -21.21 -4.01
CA GLU A 125 5.12 -20.05 -3.35
C GLU A 125 5.68 -20.39 -1.97
N LEU A 126 4.96 -21.22 -1.20
CA LEU A 126 5.42 -21.66 0.12
C LEU A 126 6.64 -22.59 -0.01
N ASP A 127 6.62 -23.52 -0.96
CA ASP A 127 7.70 -24.49 -1.19
C ASP A 127 8.97 -23.81 -1.74
N ALA A 128 8.84 -22.66 -2.40
CA ALA A 128 9.97 -21.84 -2.84
C ALA A 128 10.73 -21.18 -1.67
N LEU A 129 10.14 -21.10 -0.48
CA LEU A 129 10.82 -20.60 0.71
C LEU A 129 11.74 -21.65 1.34
N ALA A 130 12.79 -21.19 1.99
CA ALA A 130 13.60 -22.06 2.85
C ALA A 130 12.72 -22.69 3.96
N PRO A 131 12.95 -23.95 4.37
CA PRO A 131 12.07 -24.67 5.32
C PRO A 131 11.81 -23.93 6.63
N TRP A 132 12.81 -23.20 7.15
CA TRP A 132 12.66 -22.41 8.36
C TRP A 132 11.71 -21.21 8.19
N LEU A 133 11.66 -20.59 7.00
CA LEU A 133 10.72 -19.53 6.68
C LEU A 133 9.30 -20.07 6.52
N GLN A 134 9.15 -21.24 5.89
CA GLN A 134 7.85 -21.91 5.77
C GLN A 134 7.21 -22.11 7.15
N GLU A 135 7.99 -22.60 8.12
CA GLU A 135 7.53 -22.78 9.49
C GLU A 135 7.18 -21.47 10.19
N ARG A 136 7.93 -20.38 9.93
CA ARG A 136 7.59 -19.04 10.46
C ARG A 136 6.25 -18.55 9.92
N VAL A 137 6.01 -18.68 8.61
CA VAL A 137 4.75 -18.29 7.97
C VAL A 137 3.58 -19.13 8.51
N LYS A 138 3.73 -20.45 8.62
CA LYS A 138 2.70 -21.34 9.19
C LYS A 138 2.37 -20.99 10.65
N ARG A 139 3.38 -20.65 11.47
CA ARG A 139 3.17 -20.21 12.85
C ARG A 139 2.46 -18.86 12.91
N ALA A 140 2.81 -17.92 12.04
CA ALA A 140 2.12 -16.64 11.93
C ALA A 140 0.64 -16.84 11.56
N ALA A 141 0.36 -17.69 10.58
CA ALA A 141 -1.00 -18.08 10.18
C ALA A 141 -1.79 -18.69 11.35
N SER A 142 -1.18 -19.65 12.06
CA SER A 142 -1.80 -20.30 13.23
C SER A 142 -2.13 -19.30 14.35
N ARG A 143 -1.26 -18.31 14.56
CA ARG A 143 -1.49 -17.23 15.55
C ARG A 143 -2.62 -16.30 15.12
N ASN A 144 -2.68 -15.94 13.84
CA ASN A 144 -3.69 -15.03 13.31
C ASN A 144 -5.06 -15.69 13.24
N LEU A 145 -5.13 -17.00 12.95
CA LEU A 145 -6.37 -17.78 12.99
C LEU A 145 -7.01 -17.74 14.40
N ARG A 146 -6.21 -17.86 15.46
CA ARG A 146 -6.72 -17.79 16.85
C ARG A 146 -7.33 -16.43 17.21
N ARG A 147 -6.88 -15.34 16.57
CA ARG A 147 -7.39 -13.98 16.83
C ARG A 147 -8.73 -13.71 16.16
N VAL A 148 -9.01 -14.38 15.05
CA VAL A 148 -10.25 -14.22 14.29
C VAL A 148 -11.17 -15.37 14.70
N HIS A 149 -11.97 -15.15 15.76
CA HIS A 149 -13.02 -16.06 16.24
C HIS A 149 -14.19 -16.14 15.23
N PHE A 150 -13.91 -16.56 14.00
CA PHE A 150 -14.91 -16.79 12.99
C PHE A 150 -14.74 -18.17 12.39
N ASP A 151 -15.88 -18.82 12.34
CA ASP A 151 -16.25 -20.07 11.73
C ASP A 151 -15.41 -20.50 10.52
N ASP A 152 -15.33 -21.83 10.41
CA ASP A 152 -15.40 -22.56 9.14
C ASP A 152 -14.12 -22.81 8.32
N THR A 153 -13.91 -24.10 8.02
CA THR A 153 -13.40 -24.78 6.79
C THR A 153 -12.39 -24.10 5.82
N ARG A 154 -11.77 -22.99 6.17
CA ARG A 154 -10.79 -22.31 5.32
C ARG A 154 -9.56 -23.21 5.11
N SER A 155 -9.12 -23.24 3.85
CA SER A 155 -7.89 -23.90 3.39
C SER A 155 -6.78 -23.82 4.43
N SER A 156 -6.07 -24.93 4.66
CA SER A 156 -4.90 -24.99 5.56
C SER A 156 -3.74 -24.08 5.12
N LEU A 157 -3.86 -23.43 3.97
CA LEU A 157 -2.86 -22.54 3.44
C LEU A 157 -2.85 -21.18 4.16
N PRO A 158 -1.66 -20.65 4.49
CA PRO A 158 -1.51 -19.28 4.99
C PRO A 158 -2.11 -18.25 4.02
N ARG A 159 -2.58 -17.12 4.56
CA ARG A 159 -2.88 -15.92 3.76
C ARG A 159 -1.60 -15.17 3.46
N ARG A 160 -1.61 -14.34 2.42
CA ARG A 160 -0.45 -13.52 2.07
C ARG A 160 -0.01 -12.57 3.18
N VAL A 161 -0.92 -12.09 4.02
CA VAL A 161 -0.57 -11.31 5.21
C VAL A 161 0.23 -12.11 6.24
N ASP A 162 0.03 -13.43 6.32
CA ASP A 162 0.79 -14.27 7.25
C ASP A 162 2.27 -14.40 6.82
N TRP A 163 2.55 -14.17 5.53
CA TRP A 163 3.91 -14.04 4.99
C TRP A 163 4.67 -12.85 5.59
N LEU A 164 3.95 -11.77 5.91
CA LEU A 164 4.52 -10.54 6.48
C LEU A 164 4.91 -10.70 7.95
N MET A 165 4.48 -11.78 8.60
CA MET A 165 4.79 -12.15 9.98
C MET A 165 4.39 -11.08 11.01
N ASP A 166 5.33 -10.22 11.41
CA ASP A 166 5.16 -9.11 12.34
C ASP A 166 5.08 -7.76 11.62
N ARG A 167 5.62 -7.62 10.41
CA ARG A 167 5.64 -6.36 9.65
C ARG A 167 4.31 -6.10 8.96
N ILE A 168 3.29 -5.73 9.73
CA ILE A 168 1.91 -5.58 9.23
C ILE A 168 1.43 -4.12 9.17
N PHE A 169 2.21 -3.18 9.70
CA PHE A 169 1.91 -1.76 9.64
C PHE A 169 2.63 -1.13 8.47
N PHE A 170 1.88 -0.39 7.66
CA PHE A 170 2.41 0.42 6.58
C PHE A 170 3.20 1.60 7.15
N ASP A 171 4.43 1.77 6.69
CA ASP A 171 5.28 2.93 7.03
C ASP A 171 5.23 3.96 5.90
N GLY A 172 5.52 3.56 4.66
CA GLY A 172 5.48 4.49 3.53
C GLY A 172 5.73 3.85 2.16
N LEU A 173 5.51 4.63 1.11
CA LEU A 173 5.85 4.35 -0.29
C LEU A 173 7.04 5.20 -0.72
N ARG A 174 8.05 4.58 -1.34
CA ARG A 174 9.23 5.28 -1.87
C ARG A 174 9.48 4.94 -3.33
N ASN A 175 10.05 5.88 -4.05
CA ASN A 175 10.59 5.64 -5.38
C ASN A 175 12.02 5.09 -5.24
N ASP A 176 12.18 3.79 -5.41
CA ASP A 176 13.47 3.12 -5.42
C ASP A 176 13.64 2.41 -6.78
N LYS A 177 14.24 3.15 -7.73
CA LYS A 177 14.45 2.69 -9.11
C LYS A 177 15.42 1.51 -9.16
N ASP A 178 16.41 1.47 -8.26
CA ASP A 178 17.43 0.42 -8.23
C ASP A 178 16.83 -0.90 -7.76
N TYR A 179 16.04 -0.87 -6.67
CA TYR A 179 15.32 -2.05 -6.22
C TYR A 179 14.28 -2.52 -7.25
N ALA A 180 13.52 -1.59 -7.85
CA ALA A 180 12.56 -1.93 -8.90
C ALA A 180 13.25 -2.61 -10.10
N LEU A 181 14.38 -2.07 -10.57
CA LEU A 181 15.16 -2.66 -11.65
C LEU A 181 15.67 -4.06 -11.30
N ALA A 182 16.23 -4.23 -10.10
CA ALA A 182 16.75 -5.52 -9.63
C ALA A 182 15.63 -6.57 -9.47
N ARG A 183 14.44 -6.14 -9.01
CA ARG A 183 13.31 -7.02 -8.72
C ARG A 183 12.48 -7.38 -9.94
N LEU A 184 12.20 -6.41 -10.81
CA LEU A 184 11.28 -6.54 -11.95
C LEU A 184 12.00 -6.67 -13.29
N GLY A 185 13.29 -6.30 -13.37
CA GLY A 185 14.06 -6.23 -14.61
C GLY A 185 13.78 -4.98 -15.44
N PHE A 186 12.92 -4.08 -14.97
CA PHE A 186 12.62 -2.80 -15.59
C PHE A 186 12.27 -1.74 -14.54
N THR A 187 12.35 -0.46 -14.93
CA THR A 187 11.89 0.67 -14.12
C THR A 187 10.71 1.35 -14.81
N ALA A 188 9.69 1.73 -14.05
CA ALA A 188 8.59 2.55 -14.55
C ALA A 188 8.23 3.65 -13.53
N PRO A 189 7.77 4.83 -13.97
CA PRO A 189 7.47 5.96 -13.07
C PRO A 189 6.39 5.68 -12.03
N ASN A 190 5.51 4.70 -12.29
CA ASN A 190 4.39 4.32 -11.44
C ASN A 190 4.66 3.08 -10.56
N VAL A 191 5.92 2.67 -10.43
CA VAL A 191 6.32 1.59 -9.51
C VAL A 191 6.86 2.20 -8.22
N PHE A 192 6.28 1.81 -7.08
CA PHE A 192 6.69 2.26 -5.76
C PHE A 192 6.99 1.09 -4.83
N VAL A 193 7.95 1.28 -3.94
CA VAL A 193 8.34 0.30 -2.91
C VAL A 193 7.67 0.64 -1.60
N MET A 194 6.89 -0.29 -1.08
CA MET A 194 6.23 -0.25 0.21
C MET A 194 7.16 -0.74 1.31
N HIS A 195 7.31 0.09 2.33
CA HIS A 195 7.99 -0.24 3.58
C HIS A 195 6.97 -0.56 4.67
N LEU A 196 7.28 -1.62 5.41
CA LEU A 196 6.46 -2.11 6.51
C LEU A 196 7.26 -2.16 7.80
N VAL A 197 6.59 -1.82 8.89
CA VAL A 197 7.13 -1.87 10.25
C VAL A 197 6.34 -2.87 11.12
N PRO A 198 6.97 -3.40 12.19
CA PRO A 198 6.31 -4.30 13.13
C PRO A 198 5.08 -3.72 13.82
#